data_AF-F4KQ84-F1
#
_entry.id   AF-F4KQ84-F1
#
_cell.length_a   1.000
_cell.length_b   1.000
_cell.length_c   1.000
_cell.angle_alpha   90.00
_cell.angle_beta   90.00
_cell.angle_gamma   90.00
#
_symmetry.space_group_name_H-M   'P 1'
#
loop_
_entity.id
_entity.type
_entity.pdbx_description
1 polymer ?
#
loop_
_entity_poly.entity_id
_entity_poly.type
_entity_poly.pdbx_seq_one_letter_code
_entity_poly.pdbx_strand_id
1 'polypeptide(L)'
;MKTALSEQAWFNTPTMHPFWMGVISFLVALYGLFFLGWRLESVIWLLWFEVIFAVGASLIRAFFALQGQGFFSNLLFRIFITGAGAALGIAFIMLTVTFTINGIDTSSRSASADMEGFFPQMVVLFLNYLAGLILHFFVNGHYKTASPINELMATFVYLLILLALIMPITMHLLPKYPEWKDAKWIGLTVVLVKFIVDAGFSRAGKTTAQISSPG
;
A
#
# COMPACT_ATOMS: atom_id res chain seq x y z
N MET A 1 -6.11 29.77 -21.33
CA MET A 1 -6.59 28.50 -20.74
C MET A 1 -5.45 27.47 -20.72
N LYS A 2 -4.54 27.53 -19.74
CA LYS A 2 -3.40 26.60 -19.61
C LYS A 2 -3.19 26.06 -18.18
N THR A 3 -4.11 26.33 -17.26
CA THR A 3 -3.97 26.03 -15.83
C THR A 3 -4.80 24.85 -15.35
N ALA A 4 -5.78 24.36 -16.12
CA ALA A 4 -6.64 23.24 -15.72
C ALA A 4 -6.05 21.85 -16.04
N LEU A 5 -5.08 21.76 -16.97
CA LEU A 5 -4.49 20.48 -17.40
C LEU A 5 -3.40 19.95 -16.45
N SER A 6 -2.86 20.78 -15.55
CA SER A 6 -1.86 20.35 -14.58
C SER A 6 -2.47 19.73 -13.33
N GLU A 7 -3.69 20.10 -12.93
CA GLU A 7 -4.34 19.53 -11.74
C GLU A 7 -4.89 18.11 -11.98
N GLN A 8 -5.42 17.85 -13.18
CA GLN A 8 -5.85 16.49 -13.56
C GLN A 8 -4.70 15.50 -13.65
N ALA A 9 -3.49 15.94 -14.01
CA ALA A 9 -2.32 15.06 -14.11
C ALA A 9 -1.96 14.36 -12.77
N TRP A 10 -2.30 14.95 -11.62
CA TRP A 10 -2.07 14.34 -10.31
C TRP A 10 -3.07 13.23 -9.97
N PHE A 11 -4.30 13.33 -10.48
CA PHE A 11 -5.37 12.35 -10.27
C PHE A 11 -5.48 11.33 -11.43
N ASN A 12 -4.82 11.57 -12.55
CA ASN A 12 -4.53 10.60 -13.61
C ASN A 12 -3.45 9.61 -13.18
N THR A 13 -3.62 9.01 -11.99
CA THR A 13 -2.75 7.91 -11.57
C THR A 13 -3.26 6.63 -12.25
N PRO A 14 -2.49 6.04 -13.18
CA PRO A 14 -2.75 4.67 -13.60
C PRO A 14 -2.75 3.83 -12.32
N THR A 15 -3.75 2.96 -12.18
CA THR A 15 -4.02 2.21 -10.95
C THR A 15 -2.73 1.61 -10.41
N MET A 16 -2.22 2.22 -9.34
CA MET A 16 -0.98 1.82 -8.68
C MET A 16 -1.02 0.34 -8.30
N HIS A 17 -2.22 -0.12 -7.93
CA HIS A 17 -2.58 -1.50 -7.66
C HIS A 17 -3.72 -1.94 -8.58
N PRO A 18 -3.54 -2.99 -9.40
CA PRO A 18 -4.65 -3.76 -9.93
C PRO A 18 -5.64 -4.15 -8.83
N PHE A 19 -6.94 -4.10 -9.16
CA PHE A 19 -8.01 -4.44 -8.20
C PHE A 19 -7.83 -5.80 -7.54
N TRP A 20 -7.33 -6.79 -8.28
CA TRP A 20 -7.09 -8.13 -7.76
C TRP A 20 -6.07 -8.15 -6.61
N MET A 21 -5.12 -7.20 -6.57
CA MET A 21 -4.13 -7.13 -5.50
C MET A 21 -4.78 -6.80 -4.17
N GLY A 22 -5.71 -5.83 -4.16
CA GLY A 22 -6.50 -5.49 -2.98
C GLY A 22 -7.42 -6.63 -2.54
N VAL A 23 -8.01 -7.37 -3.50
CA VAL A 23 -8.83 -8.54 -3.19
C VAL A 23 -8.02 -9.66 -2.54
N ILE A 24 -6.86 -10.03 -3.09
CA ILE A 24 -6.01 -11.07 -2.51
C ILE A 24 -5.55 -10.66 -1.12
N SER A 25 -5.11 -9.41 -0.99
CA SER A 25 -4.68 -8.82 0.28
C SER A 25 -5.79 -8.82 1.36
N PHE A 26 -7.03 -8.52 0.97
CA PHE A 26 -8.21 -8.65 1.82
C PHE A 26 -8.49 -10.10 2.21
N LEU A 27 -8.46 -11.03 1.25
CA LEU A 27 -8.71 -12.46 1.50
C LEU A 27 -7.67 -13.06 2.43
N VAL A 28 -6.39 -12.70 2.28
CA VAL A 28 -5.31 -13.12 3.18
C VAL A 28 -5.61 -12.69 4.62
N ALA A 29 -5.99 -11.43 4.81
CA ALA A 29 -6.29 -10.89 6.14
C ALA A 29 -7.56 -11.51 6.76
N LEU A 30 -8.61 -11.74 5.95
CA LEU A 30 -9.81 -12.45 6.40
C LEU A 30 -9.52 -13.91 6.76
N TYR A 31 -8.70 -14.58 5.96
CA TYR A 31 -8.30 -15.97 6.23
C TYR A 31 -7.57 -16.07 7.56
N GLY A 32 -6.62 -15.16 7.81
CA GLY A 32 -5.95 -15.03 9.09
C GLY A 32 -6.93 -14.86 10.25
N LEU A 33 -7.86 -13.92 10.14
CA LEU A 33 -8.78 -13.54 11.22
C LEU A 33 -9.81 -14.62 11.56
N PHE A 34 -10.37 -15.29 10.56
CA PHE A 34 -11.44 -16.27 10.74
C PHE A 34 -10.95 -17.70 10.90
N PHE A 35 -9.90 -18.12 10.17
CA PHE A 35 -9.45 -19.50 10.12
C PHE A 35 -8.19 -19.75 10.94
N LEU A 36 -7.25 -18.81 10.96
CA LEU A 36 -5.99 -18.94 11.74
C LEU A 36 -6.09 -18.31 13.13
N GLY A 37 -7.27 -17.82 13.52
CA GLY A 37 -7.51 -17.25 14.85
C GLY A 37 -6.77 -15.93 15.10
N TRP A 38 -6.32 -15.24 14.06
CA TRP A 38 -5.52 -14.03 14.23
C TRP A 38 -6.25 -12.94 15.02
N ARG A 39 -5.47 -12.30 15.89
CA ARG A 39 -5.86 -11.12 16.65
C ARG A 39 -5.50 -9.86 15.87
N LEU A 40 -5.92 -8.71 16.40
CA LEU A 40 -5.65 -7.40 15.82
C LEU A 40 -4.14 -7.16 15.58
N GLU A 41 -3.30 -7.63 16.49
CA GLU A 41 -1.83 -7.53 16.36
C GLU A 41 -1.35 -8.16 15.04
N SER A 42 -1.73 -9.41 14.75
CA SER A 42 -1.32 -10.10 13.52
C SER A 42 -1.80 -9.38 12.26
N VAL A 43 -2.99 -8.78 12.29
CA VAL A 43 -3.52 -7.96 11.18
C VAL A 43 -2.66 -6.71 10.98
N ILE A 44 -2.20 -6.08 12.05
CA ILE A 44 -1.36 -4.90 11.95
C ILE A 44 0.07 -5.26 11.50
N TRP A 45 0.62 -6.37 11.97
CA TRP A 45 1.88 -6.90 11.44
C TRP A 45 1.80 -7.15 9.93
N LEU A 46 0.69 -7.73 9.47
CA LEU A 46 0.43 -7.93 8.05
C LEU A 46 0.41 -6.60 7.28
N LEU A 47 -0.27 -5.59 7.83
CA LEU A 47 -0.32 -4.24 7.27
C LEU A 47 1.08 -3.62 7.16
N TRP A 48 1.96 -3.80 8.15
CA TRP A 48 3.33 -3.29 8.07
C TRP A 48 4.09 -3.88 6.89
N PHE A 49 4.00 -5.20 6.70
CA PHE A 49 4.63 -5.86 5.56
C PHE A 49 4.07 -5.38 4.22
N GLU A 50 2.77 -5.12 4.14
CA GLU A 50 2.18 -4.54 2.93
C GLU A 50 2.66 -3.12 2.65
N VAL A 51 2.83 -2.28 3.67
CA VAL A 51 3.43 -0.95 3.51
C VAL A 51 4.86 -1.11 2.96
N ILE A 52 5.65 -2.03 3.51
CA ILE A 52 7.01 -2.33 3.02
C ILE A 52 6.98 -2.80 1.56
N PHE A 53 6.08 -3.72 1.20
CA PHE A 53 5.97 -4.24 -0.15
C PHE A 53 5.46 -3.18 -1.14
N ALA A 54 4.53 -2.32 -0.72
CA ALA A 54 4.05 -1.20 -1.53
C ALA A 54 5.15 -0.19 -1.82
N VAL A 55 5.89 0.21 -0.78
CA VAL A 55 7.06 1.10 -0.92
C VAL A 55 8.10 0.43 -1.83
N GLY A 56 8.48 -0.82 -1.58
CA GLY A 56 9.46 -1.55 -2.39
C GLY A 56 9.05 -1.63 -3.86
N ALA A 57 7.81 -2.01 -4.14
CA ALA A 57 7.27 -2.04 -5.50
C ALA A 57 7.27 -0.66 -6.16
N SER A 58 6.96 0.42 -5.42
CA SER A 58 7.01 1.78 -5.95
C SER A 58 8.42 2.25 -6.32
N LEU A 59 9.43 1.89 -5.52
CA LEU A 59 10.83 2.22 -5.81
C LEU A 59 11.30 1.54 -7.09
N ILE A 60 10.94 0.26 -7.26
CA ILE A 60 11.25 -0.48 -8.49
C ILE A 60 10.54 0.18 -9.68
N ARG A 61 9.24 0.49 -9.56
CA ARG A 61 8.49 1.17 -10.64
C ARG A 61 9.10 2.53 -10.99
N ALA A 62 9.47 3.32 -9.99
CA ALA A 62 10.08 4.63 -10.20
C ALA A 62 11.43 4.55 -10.90
N PHE A 63 12.26 3.57 -10.53
CA PHE A 63 13.57 3.38 -11.12
C PHE A 63 13.50 2.95 -12.58
N PHE A 64 12.53 2.10 -12.93
CA PHE A 64 12.34 1.57 -14.29
C PHE A 64 11.37 2.37 -15.17
N ALA A 65 10.79 3.46 -14.66
CA ALA A 65 9.90 4.33 -15.42
C ALA A 65 10.67 5.18 -16.45
N LEU A 66 10.36 5.00 -17.73
CA LEU A 66 11.14 5.54 -18.85
C LEU A 66 10.61 6.86 -19.43
N GLN A 67 9.34 7.22 -19.20
CA GLN A 67 8.71 8.42 -19.77
C GLN A 67 8.90 8.57 -21.30
N GLY A 68 8.89 7.47 -22.05
CA GLY A 68 9.09 7.45 -23.50
C GLY A 68 10.54 7.70 -23.95
N GLN A 69 11.49 7.80 -23.02
CA GLN A 69 12.91 8.01 -23.32
C GLN A 69 13.75 6.73 -23.15
N GLY A 70 14.95 6.73 -23.71
CA GLY A 70 15.91 5.64 -23.50
C GLY A 70 16.33 5.53 -22.02
N PHE A 71 16.65 4.31 -21.57
CA PHE A 71 16.99 4.04 -20.17
C PHE A 71 18.09 5.00 -19.67
N PHE A 72 19.17 5.22 -20.39
CA PHE A 72 20.27 6.05 -19.88
C PHE A 72 20.02 7.57 -19.91
N SER A 73 18.97 8.05 -20.60
CA SER A 73 18.70 9.49 -20.78
C SER A 73 18.49 10.23 -19.45
N ASN A 74 17.72 9.65 -18.54
CA ASN A 74 17.37 10.24 -17.24
C ASN A 74 17.86 9.42 -16.05
N LEU A 75 18.94 8.64 -16.21
CA LEU A 75 19.38 7.70 -15.18
C LEU A 75 19.70 8.38 -13.84
N LEU A 76 20.45 9.49 -13.85
CA LEU A 76 20.79 10.24 -12.63
C LEU A 76 19.55 10.78 -11.92
N PHE A 77 18.61 11.34 -12.68
CA PHE A 77 17.34 11.81 -12.14
C PHE A 77 16.54 10.67 -11.50
N ARG A 78 16.46 9.49 -12.14
CA ARG A 78 15.77 8.33 -11.59
C ARG A 78 16.44 7.79 -10.33
N ILE A 79 17.78 7.74 -10.29
CA ILE A 79 18.52 7.38 -9.08
C ILE A 79 18.20 8.35 -7.95
N PHE A 80 18.27 9.66 -8.21
CA PHE A 80 17.98 10.69 -7.22
C PHE A 80 16.54 10.60 -6.70
N ILE A 81 15.56 10.54 -7.59
CA ILE A 81 14.14 10.43 -7.22
C ILE A 81 13.84 9.13 -6.48
N THR A 82 14.43 8.00 -6.90
CA THR A 82 14.29 6.73 -6.19
C THR A 82 14.93 6.80 -4.80
N GLY A 83 16.10 7.45 -4.67
CA GLY A 83 16.75 7.68 -3.38
C GLY A 83 15.92 8.55 -2.44
N ALA A 84 15.38 9.66 -2.94
CA ALA A 84 14.47 10.53 -2.18
C ALA A 84 13.18 9.77 -1.79
N GLY A 85 12.62 9.00 -2.72
CA GLY A 85 11.50 8.10 -2.47
C GLY A 85 11.81 7.05 -1.41
N ALA A 86 13.02 6.48 -1.40
CA ALA A 86 13.43 5.50 -0.39
C ALA A 86 13.51 6.12 1.00
N ALA A 87 14.08 7.33 1.12
CA ALA A 87 14.10 8.07 2.39
C ALA A 87 12.69 8.36 2.92
N LEU A 88 11.78 8.80 2.04
CA LEU A 88 10.38 9.05 2.39
C LEU A 88 9.63 7.75 2.72
N GLY A 89 9.93 6.66 2.01
CA GLY A 89 9.42 5.32 2.30
C GLY A 89 9.84 4.81 3.68
N ILE A 90 11.11 5.00 4.05
CA ILE A 90 11.59 4.69 5.40
C ILE A 90 10.83 5.51 6.44
N ALA A 91 10.60 6.80 6.19
CA ALA A 91 9.81 7.65 7.09
C ALA A 91 8.37 7.12 7.26
N PHE A 92 7.70 6.71 6.18
CA PHE A 92 6.37 6.10 6.25
C PHE A 92 6.34 4.77 7.00
N ILE A 93 7.33 3.92 6.79
CA ILE A 93 7.45 2.64 7.52
C ILE A 93 7.65 2.93 9.01
N MET A 94 8.58 3.81 9.37
CA MET A 94 8.81 4.21 10.77
C MET A 94 7.58 4.83 11.40
N LEU A 95 6.84 5.66 10.67
CA LEU A 95 5.58 6.25 11.09
C LEU A 95 4.54 5.16 11.41
N THR A 96 4.36 4.20 10.50
CA THR A 96 3.43 3.06 10.66
C THR A 96 3.77 2.22 11.90
N VAL A 97 5.06 1.92 12.08
CA VAL A 97 5.59 1.15 13.21
C VAL A 97 5.38 1.89 14.52
N THR A 98 5.81 3.15 14.59
CA THR A 98 5.73 3.99 15.79
C THR A 98 4.28 4.17 16.24
N PHE A 99 3.36 4.38 15.31
CA PHE A 99 1.95 4.56 15.65
C PHE A 99 1.28 3.30 16.16
N THR A 100 1.68 2.16 15.64
CA THR A 100 1.17 0.88 16.12
C THR A 100 1.70 0.55 17.52
N ILE A 101 2.99 0.76 17.77
CA ILE A 101 3.62 0.47 19.09
C ILE A 101 3.06 1.42 20.17
N ASN A 102 2.83 2.69 19.85
CA ASN A 102 2.25 3.63 20.81
C ASN A 102 0.74 3.41 21.04
N GLY A 103 0.02 2.85 20.07
CA GLY A 103 -1.42 2.55 20.17
C GLY A 103 -1.73 1.20 20.82
N ILE A 104 -0.78 0.27 20.80
CA ILE A 104 -0.92 -1.09 21.35
C ILE A 104 0.16 -1.30 22.38
N ASP A 105 -0.24 -1.41 23.65
CA ASP A 105 0.66 -1.68 24.77
C ASP A 105 1.35 -3.04 24.60
N THR A 106 2.45 -3.02 23.84
CA THR A 106 3.19 -4.20 23.35
C THR A 106 3.98 -4.87 24.47
N SER A 107 3.93 -4.28 25.68
CA SER A 107 4.51 -4.80 26.91
C SER A 107 3.75 -6.01 27.48
N SER A 108 2.51 -6.24 27.04
CA SER A 108 1.63 -7.27 27.57
C SER A 108 1.35 -8.39 26.57
N ARG A 109 2.20 -9.44 26.64
CA ARG A 109 2.18 -10.74 25.94
C ARG A 109 3.10 -10.81 24.73
N SER A 110 3.96 -11.82 24.80
CA SER A 110 4.83 -12.31 23.75
C SER A 110 4.19 -12.20 22.36
N ALA A 111 4.81 -11.39 21.49
CA ALA A 111 4.48 -11.17 20.08
C ALA A 111 4.52 -12.44 19.20
N SER A 112 4.50 -13.63 19.80
CA SER A 112 4.64 -14.95 19.20
C SER A 112 3.51 -15.92 19.56
N ALA A 113 2.52 -15.51 20.37
CA ALA A 113 1.62 -16.48 21.00
C ALA A 113 0.55 -17.10 20.07
N ASP A 114 0.20 -16.50 18.92
CA ASP A 114 -0.72 -17.11 17.94
C ASP A 114 -0.48 -16.53 16.52
N MET A 115 0.70 -16.79 15.95
CA MET A 115 1.04 -16.46 14.54
C MET A 115 1.02 -17.68 13.63
N GLU A 116 0.17 -18.66 13.94
CA GLU A 116 0.00 -19.83 13.09
C GLU A 116 -0.35 -19.39 11.66
N GLY A 117 0.38 -19.93 10.68
CA GLY A 117 0.19 -19.60 9.27
C GLY A 117 0.58 -18.18 8.85
N PHE A 118 1.17 -17.33 9.72
CA PHE A 118 1.55 -15.96 9.38
C PHE A 118 2.56 -15.90 8.22
N PHE A 119 3.65 -16.67 8.30
CA PHE A 119 4.69 -16.67 7.27
C PHE A 119 4.15 -17.05 5.87
N PRO A 120 3.38 -18.15 5.70
CA PRO A 120 2.72 -18.44 4.43
C PRO A 120 1.88 -17.28 3.88
N GLN A 121 1.08 -16.62 4.73
CA GLN A 121 0.26 -15.49 4.30
C GLN A 121 1.09 -14.27 3.88
N MET A 122 2.18 -13.98 4.60
CA MET A 122 3.15 -12.96 4.20
C MET A 122 3.80 -13.29 2.85
N VAL A 123 4.13 -14.55 2.58
CA VAL A 123 4.68 -14.98 1.27
C VAL A 123 3.64 -14.78 0.17
N VAL A 124 2.37 -15.12 0.40
CA VAL A 124 1.28 -14.86 -0.56
C VAL A 124 1.16 -13.37 -0.86
N LEU A 125 1.23 -12.51 0.16
CA LEU A 125 1.25 -11.05 -0.05
C LEU A 125 2.46 -10.60 -0.85
N PHE A 126 3.66 -11.05 -0.50
CA PHE A 126 4.85 -10.72 -1.27
C PHE A 126 4.69 -11.10 -2.75
N LEU A 127 4.23 -12.33 -3.02
CA LEU A 127 3.98 -12.81 -4.38
C LEU A 127 2.88 -12.01 -5.08
N ASN A 128 1.84 -11.57 -4.37
CA ASN A 128 0.81 -10.68 -4.88
C ASN A 128 1.42 -9.35 -5.36
N TYR A 129 2.25 -8.70 -4.52
CA TYR A 129 2.98 -7.48 -4.89
C TYR A 129 3.94 -7.69 -6.06
N LEU A 130 4.67 -8.80 -6.06
CA LEU A 130 5.58 -9.16 -7.14
C LEU A 130 4.83 -9.42 -8.46
N ALA A 131 3.71 -10.14 -8.42
CA ALA A 131 2.90 -10.39 -9.61
C ALA A 131 2.27 -9.10 -10.14
N GLY A 132 1.86 -8.17 -9.27
CA GLY A 132 1.44 -6.83 -9.66
C GLY A 132 2.54 -6.09 -10.42
N LEU A 133 3.76 -6.12 -9.89
CA LEU A 133 4.93 -5.51 -10.54
C LEU A 133 5.24 -6.17 -11.89
N ILE A 134 5.31 -7.50 -11.95
CA ILE A 134 5.69 -8.19 -13.19
C ILE A 134 4.60 -8.05 -14.25
N LEU A 135 3.36 -8.41 -13.93
CA LEU A 135 2.29 -8.49 -14.92
C LEU A 135 1.79 -7.11 -15.33
N HIS A 136 1.56 -6.22 -14.37
CA HIS A 136 0.95 -4.93 -14.65
C HIS A 136 1.95 -3.85 -15.06
N PHE A 137 3.18 -3.88 -14.52
CA PHE A 137 4.16 -2.84 -14.83
C PHE A 137 5.09 -3.23 -15.99
N PHE A 138 5.68 -4.43 -15.95
CA PHE A 138 6.65 -4.87 -16.95
C PHE A 138 5.99 -5.50 -18.18
N VAL A 139 5.16 -6.55 -18.02
CA VAL A 139 4.55 -7.30 -19.13
C VAL A 139 3.60 -6.42 -19.94
N ASN A 140 2.76 -5.63 -19.29
CA ASN A 140 1.88 -4.66 -19.97
C ASN A 140 2.62 -3.46 -20.59
N GLY A 141 3.95 -3.35 -20.41
CA GLY A 141 4.75 -2.28 -20.99
C GLY A 141 4.55 -0.90 -20.36
N HIS A 142 3.82 -0.80 -19.24
CA HIS A 142 3.51 0.47 -18.57
C HIS A 142 4.78 1.24 -18.17
N TYR A 143 5.87 0.52 -17.84
CA TYR A 143 7.18 1.12 -17.56
C TYR A 143 7.69 2.06 -18.66
N LYS A 144 7.28 1.84 -19.93
CA LYS A 144 7.70 2.66 -21.07
C LYS A 144 7.14 4.08 -21.00
N THR A 145 5.92 4.25 -20.49
CA THR A 145 5.21 5.53 -20.44
C THR A 145 5.08 6.11 -19.04
N ALA A 146 5.39 5.31 -18.01
CA ALA A 146 5.33 5.72 -16.61
C ALA A 146 6.29 6.89 -16.29
N SER A 147 5.87 7.73 -15.34
CA SER A 147 6.67 8.81 -14.77
C SER A 147 7.20 8.41 -13.39
N PRO A 148 8.53 8.46 -13.13
CA PRO A 148 9.10 8.09 -11.84
C PRO A 148 8.45 8.79 -10.64
N ILE A 149 8.21 10.09 -10.76
CA ILE A 149 7.57 10.89 -9.71
C ILE A 149 6.14 10.42 -9.47
N ASN A 150 5.38 10.19 -10.54
CA ASN A 150 3.97 9.81 -10.41
C ASN A 150 3.82 8.43 -9.78
N GLU A 151 4.71 7.48 -10.10
CA GLU A 151 4.70 6.13 -9.51
C GLU A 151 4.99 6.16 -8.00
N LEU A 152 5.91 7.02 -7.55
CA LEU A 152 6.17 7.24 -6.13
C LEU A 152 5.02 7.97 -5.45
N MET A 153 4.58 9.09 -6.00
CA MET A 153 3.55 9.93 -5.40
C MET A 153 2.22 9.20 -5.28
N ALA A 154 1.83 8.42 -6.29
CA ALA A 154 0.63 7.57 -6.20
C ALA A 154 0.69 6.64 -4.99
N THR A 155 1.87 6.06 -4.74
CA THR A 155 2.13 5.19 -3.60
C THR A 155 2.05 5.90 -2.27
N PHE A 156 2.72 7.05 -2.16
CA PHE A 156 2.71 7.79 -0.90
C PHE A 156 1.36 8.41 -0.58
N VAL A 157 0.60 8.86 -1.57
CA VAL A 157 -0.77 9.34 -1.37
C VAL A 157 -1.68 8.21 -0.92
N TYR A 158 -1.59 7.04 -1.55
CA TYR A 158 -2.31 5.84 -1.11
C TYR A 158 -1.97 5.48 0.34
N LEU A 159 -0.67 5.38 0.67
CA LEU A 159 -0.23 5.07 2.03
C LEU A 159 -0.66 6.14 3.04
N LEU A 160 -0.62 7.41 2.67
CA LEU A 160 -1.05 8.51 3.54
C LEU A 160 -2.54 8.40 3.87
N ILE A 161 -3.38 8.12 2.87
CA ILE A 161 -4.83 7.94 3.09
C ILE A 161 -5.10 6.68 3.92
N LEU A 162 -4.42 5.57 3.60
CA LEU A 162 -4.54 4.32 4.35
C LEU A 162 -4.19 4.51 5.83
N LEU A 163 -3.03 5.11 6.10
CA LEU A 163 -2.59 5.41 7.47
C LEU A 163 -3.55 6.38 8.15
N ALA A 164 -3.97 7.46 7.47
CA ALA A 164 -4.90 8.45 8.04
C ALA A 164 -6.23 7.84 8.49
N LEU A 165 -6.70 6.79 7.82
CA LEU A 165 -7.94 6.10 8.16
C LEU A 165 -7.75 5.01 9.23
N ILE A 166 -6.59 4.35 9.26
CA ILE A 166 -6.30 3.29 10.25
C ILE A 166 -5.85 3.88 11.60
N MET A 167 -5.13 5.00 11.60
CA MET A 167 -4.59 5.65 12.81
C MET A 167 -5.65 6.01 13.86
N PRO A 168 -6.83 6.58 13.52
CA PRO A 168 -7.87 6.84 14.52
C PRO A 168 -8.34 5.56 15.23
N ILE A 169 -8.37 4.43 14.50
CA ILE A 169 -8.76 3.14 15.05
C ILE A 169 -7.68 2.66 16.03
N THR A 170 -6.41 2.72 15.63
CA THR A 170 -5.30 2.16 16.40
C THR A 170 -4.82 3.06 17.55
N MET A 171 -4.91 4.39 17.44
CA MET A 171 -4.37 5.34 18.44
C MET A 171 -5.42 6.06 19.27
N HIS A 172 -6.67 6.19 18.79
CA HIS A 172 -7.71 6.86 19.55
C HIS A 172 -8.71 5.88 20.16
N LEU A 173 -9.19 4.92 19.36
CA LEU A 173 -10.22 3.98 19.80
C LEU A 173 -9.64 2.85 20.66
N LEU A 174 -8.50 2.25 20.28
CA LEU A 174 -7.90 1.15 21.05
C LEU A 174 -7.45 1.56 22.46
N PRO A 175 -6.73 2.68 22.68
CA PRO A 175 -6.34 3.06 24.05
C PRO A 175 -7.53 3.44 24.93
N LYS A 176 -8.60 3.97 24.32
CA LYS A 176 -9.84 4.34 25.03
C LYS A 176 -10.68 3.13 25.43
N TYR A 177 -10.64 2.05 24.64
CA TYR A 177 -11.38 0.82 24.88
C TYR A 177 -10.43 -0.38 24.84
N PRO A 178 -9.57 -0.61 25.84
CA PRO A 178 -8.53 -1.63 25.77
C PRO A 178 -9.07 -3.07 25.67
N GLU A 179 -10.30 -3.35 26.11
CA GLU A 179 -10.96 -4.67 25.89
C GLU A 179 -11.15 -5.03 24.41
N TRP A 180 -11.10 -4.04 23.52
CA TRP A 180 -11.32 -4.19 22.09
C TRP A 180 -10.15 -4.84 21.34
N LYS A 181 -8.96 -4.89 21.93
CA LYS A 181 -7.78 -5.52 21.32
C LYS A 181 -7.97 -7.02 21.07
N ASP A 182 -8.81 -7.67 21.89
CA ASP A 182 -9.16 -9.08 21.78
C ASP A 182 -10.38 -9.32 20.87
N ALA A 183 -11.08 -8.26 20.45
CA ALA A 183 -12.28 -8.35 19.65
C ALA A 183 -11.95 -8.51 18.14
N LYS A 184 -12.30 -9.67 17.59
CA LYS A 184 -12.14 -9.98 16.14
C LYS A 184 -12.80 -8.93 15.23
N TRP A 185 -13.89 -8.30 15.67
CA TRP A 185 -14.61 -7.28 14.92
C TRP A 185 -13.76 -6.03 14.59
N ILE A 186 -12.73 -5.75 15.39
CA ILE A 186 -11.88 -4.56 15.17
C ILE A 186 -10.77 -4.88 14.18
N GLY A 187 -10.19 -6.08 14.26
CA GLY A 187 -9.37 -6.60 13.17
C GLY A 187 -10.16 -6.60 11.85
N LEU A 188 -11.41 -7.04 11.85
CA LEU A 188 -12.28 -7.01 10.67
C LEU A 188 -12.49 -5.58 10.17
N THR A 189 -12.71 -4.61 11.06
CA THR A 189 -12.89 -3.20 10.71
C THR A 189 -11.65 -2.64 10.00
N VAL A 190 -10.46 -2.90 10.53
CA VAL A 190 -9.20 -2.48 9.90
C VAL A 190 -9.06 -3.11 8.50
N VAL A 191 -9.35 -4.40 8.38
CA VAL A 191 -9.30 -5.12 7.10
C VAL A 191 -10.30 -4.56 6.09
N LEU A 192 -11.52 -4.23 6.52
CA LEU A 192 -12.55 -3.63 5.67
C LEU A 192 -12.19 -2.20 5.23
N VAL A 193 -11.73 -1.36 6.16
CA VAL A 193 -11.30 0.01 5.85
C VAL A 193 -10.20 -0.01 4.80
N LYS A 194 -9.18 -0.85 4.99
CA LYS A 194 -8.13 -1.04 3.99
C LYS A 194 -8.69 -1.49 2.65
N PHE A 195 -9.54 -2.51 2.62
CA PHE A 195 -10.12 -2.98 1.35
C PHE A 195 -10.93 -1.89 0.63
N ILE A 196 -11.63 -1.03 1.36
CA ILE A 196 -12.32 0.13 0.79
C ILE A 196 -11.32 1.10 0.16
N VAL A 197 -10.19 1.37 0.82
CA VAL A 197 -9.11 2.19 0.26
C VAL A 197 -8.53 1.54 -1.00
N ASP A 198 -8.20 0.25 -0.95
CA ASP A 198 -7.68 -0.51 -2.09
C ASP A 198 -8.64 -0.47 -3.29
N ALA A 199 -9.92 -0.71 -3.04
CA ALA A 199 -10.97 -0.69 -4.06
C ALA A 199 -11.19 0.73 -4.62
N GLY A 200 -11.13 1.75 -3.76
CA GLY A 200 -11.25 3.16 -4.13
C GLY A 200 -10.15 3.58 -5.12
N PHE A 201 -8.89 3.30 -4.78
CA PHE A 201 -7.74 3.60 -5.65
C PHE A 201 -7.73 2.76 -6.92
N SER A 202 -8.18 1.51 -6.86
CA SER A 202 -8.32 0.64 -8.03
C SER A 202 -9.40 1.12 -9.01
N ARG A 203 -10.46 1.79 -8.52
CA ARG A 203 -11.53 2.36 -9.36
C ARG A 203 -11.17 3.75 -9.88
N ALA A 204 -10.54 4.58 -9.07
CA ALA A 204 -10.13 5.93 -9.46
C ALA A 204 -9.28 5.92 -10.75
N GLY A 205 -8.34 4.97 -10.89
CA GLY A 205 -7.52 4.89 -12.10
C GLY A 205 -8.26 4.40 -13.36
N LYS A 206 -9.45 3.79 -13.24
CA LYS A 206 -10.27 3.39 -14.42
C LYS A 206 -11.08 4.56 -14.98
N THR A 207 -11.70 5.35 -14.11
CA THR A 207 -12.50 6.52 -14.51
C THR A 207 -11.64 7.54 -15.25
N THR A 208 -10.39 7.71 -14.81
CA THR A 208 -9.51 8.71 -15.38
C THR A 208 -8.93 8.32 -16.75
N ALA A 209 -8.68 7.02 -16.98
CA ALA A 209 -8.26 6.52 -18.29
C ALA A 209 -9.34 6.69 -19.38
N GLN A 210 -10.61 6.62 -19.01
CA GLN A 210 -11.74 6.84 -19.93
C GLN A 210 -11.92 8.32 -20.30
N ILE A 211 -11.56 9.26 -19.41
CA ILE A 211 -11.69 10.70 -19.66
C ILE A 211 -10.56 11.23 -20.56
N SER A 212 -9.35 10.64 -20.48
CA SER A 212 -8.22 11.02 -21.33
C SER A 212 -8.27 10.48 -22.77
N SER A 213 -9.25 9.66 -23.10
CA SER A 213 -9.48 9.17 -24.46
C SER A 213 -10.94 9.44 -24.88
N PRO A 214 -11.34 10.71 -25.08
CA PRO A 214 -12.54 10.97 -25.85
C PRO A 214 -12.24 10.52 -27.28
N GLY A 215 -13.06 9.61 -27.80
CA GLY A 215 -13.07 9.30 -29.24
C GLY A 215 -13.36 10.53 -30.08
#